data_AF-A0A4Y2DT60-F1
#
_entry.id   AF-A0A4Y2DT60-F1
#
_cell.length_a   1.000
_cell.length_b   1.000
_cell.length_c   1.000
_cell.angle_alpha   90.00
_cell.angle_beta   90.00
_cell.angle_gamma   90.00
#
_symmetry.space_group_name_H-M   'P 1'
#
loop_
_entity.id
_entity.type
_entity.pdbx_description
1 polymer ?
#
loop_
_entity_poly.entity_id
_entity_poly.type
_entity_poly.pdbx_seq_one_letter_code
_entity_poly.pdbx_strand_id
1 'polypeptide(L)'
;MLTQKSKDGEFDSKLNNIFDIAHANASNMIKISQDKEFLLAQREKGRRGSMLGVDKHLEKMQKMADFRKNASLKRSQQMKKKCEEVEATVQLVSSNESNEFEQEEKASFTVKEVDMQKGNKKRMKVLTPYGKV
;
A
#
# COMPACT_ATOMS: atom_id res chain seq x y z
N MET A 1 -4.83 -48.10 19.66
CA MET A 1 -5.84 -47.23 19.03
C MET A 1 -5.20 -45.89 18.69
N LEU A 2 -5.37 -45.40 17.45
CA LEU A 2 -4.95 -44.05 17.09
C LEU A 2 -5.85 -43.03 17.81
N THR A 3 -5.24 -42.05 18.48
CA THR A 3 -5.96 -40.94 19.12
C THR A 3 -6.65 -40.09 18.05
N GLN A 4 -7.79 -39.48 18.37
CA GLN A 4 -8.53 -38.63 17.42
C GLN A 4 -7.62 -37.56 16.79
N LYS A 5 -6.78 -36.92 17.60
CA LYS A 5 -5.79 -35.93 17.16
C LYS A 5 -4.83 -36.46 16.08
N SER A 6 -4.44 -37.73 16.14
CA SER A 6 -3.58 -38.35 15.13
C SER A 6 -4.30 -38.54 13.80
N LYS A 7 -5.59 -38.86 13.83
CA LYS A 7 -6.42 -39.04 12.63
C LYS A 7 -6.72 -37.70 11.97
N ASP A 8 -6.96 -36.66 12.77
CA ASP A 8 -7.17 -35.30 12.28
C ASP A 8 -5.92 -34.76 11.59
N GLY A 9 -4.73 -34.97 12.19
CA GLY A 9 -3.46 -34.60 11.54
C GLY A 9 -3.20 -35.35 10.23
N GLU A 10 -3.61 -36.61 10.14
CA GLU A 10 -3.54 -37.39 8.89
C GLU A 10 -4.54 -36.87 7.85
N PHE A 11 -5.75 -36.51 8.27
CA PHE A 11 -6.77 -35.91 7.41
C PHE A 11 -6.29 -34.57 6.83
N ASP A 12 -5.78 -33.66 7.67
CA ASP A 12 -5.25 -32.35 7.25
C ASP A 12 -4.08 -32.52 6.26
N SER A 13 -3.23 -33.52 6.48
CA SER A 13 -2.13 -33.83 5.56
C SER A 13 -2.63 -34.31 4.18
N LYS A 14 -3.78 -35.01 4.16
CA LYS A 14 -4.41 -35.57 2.96
C LYS A 14 -5.37 -34.59 2.27
N LEU A 15 -5.74 -33.48 2.89
CA LEU A 15 -6.58 -32.45 2.27
C LEU A 15 -6.01 -31.96 0.93
N ASN A 16 -4.68 -31.84 0.85
CA ASN A 16 -4.00 -31.44 -0.39
C ASN A 16 -4.15 -32.48 -1.51
N ASN A 17 -4.42 -33.74 -1.19
CA ASN A 17 -4.58 -34.84 -2.15
C ASN A 17 -6.02 -34.95 -2.65
N ILE A 18 -7.00 -34.24 -2.07
CA ILE A 18 -8.41 -34.32 -2.48
C ILE A 18 -8.57 -33.93 -3.95
N PHE A 19 -7.84 -32.91 -4.40
CA PHE A 19 -7.90 -32.47 -5.79
C PHE A 19 -7.42 -33.57 -6.75
N ASP A 20 -6.33 -34.24 -6.41
CA ASP A 20 -5.77 -35.34 -7.21
C ASP A 20 -6.67 -36.56 -7.24
N ILE A 21 -7.31 -36.88 -6.11
CA ILE A 21 -8.27 -37.99 -5.99
C ILE A 21 -9.52 -37.71 -6.83
N ALA A 22 -10.10 -36.51 -6.70
CA ALA A 22 -11.31 -36.14 -7.43
C ALA A 22 -11.09 -36.08 -8.95
N HIS A 23 -9.88 -35.68 -9.38
CA HIS A 23 -9.54 -35.50 -10.79
C HIS A 23 -8.60 -36.59 -11.34
N ALA A 24 -8.55 -37.76 -10.72
CA ALA A 24 -7.68 -38.86 -11.16
C ALA A 24 -7.91 -39.20 -12.64
N ASN A 25 -9.18 -39.19 -13.07
CA ASN A 25 -9.58 -39.51 -14.45
C ASN A 25 -9.52 -38.32 -15.41
N ALA A 26 -9.43 -37.09 -14.91
CA ALA A 26 -9.48 -35.88 -15.73
C ALA A 26 -8.33 -35.83 -16.75
N SER A 27 -7.14 -36.31 -16.35
CA SER A 27 -5.96 -36.40 -17.24
C SER A 27 -6.20 -37.25 -18.48
N ASN A 28 -7.07 -38.26 -18.39
CA ASN A 28 -7.39 -39.17 -19.48
C ASN A 28 -8.53 -38.63 -20.36
N MET A 29 -9.43 -37.83 -19.78
CA MET A 29 -10.60 -37.28 -20.47
C MET A 29 -10.26 -36.03 -21.29
N ILE A 30 -9.30 -35.22 -20.82
CA ILE A 30 -8.89 -34.00 -21.50
C ILE A 30 -8.13 -34.33 -22.78
N LYS A 31 -8.47 -33.64 -23.87
CA LYS A 31 -7.83 -33.81 -25.18
C LYS A 31 -6.78 -32.72 -25.46
N ILE A 32 -6.95 -31.54 -24.89
CA ILE A 32 -6.08 -30.38 -25.09
C ILE A 32 -4.83 -30.54 -24.21
N SER A 33 -3.65 -30.46 -24.83
CA SER A 33 -2.36 -30.62 -24.12
C SER A 33 -2.14 -29.55 -23.06
N GLN A 34 -2.45 -28.30 -23.38
CA GLN A 34 -2.33 -27.16 -22.47
C GLN A 34 -3.15 -27.36 -21.18
N ASP A 35 -4.37 -27.90 -21.29
CA ASP A 35 -5.23 -28.15 -20.13
C ASP A 35 -4.69 -29.28 -19.26
N LYS A 36 -4.01 -30.28 -19.86
CA LYS A 36 -3.31 -31.33 -19.10
C LYS A 36 -2.14 -30.76 -18.32
N GLU A 37 -1.33 -29.92 -18.97
CA GLU A 37 -0.21 -29.23 -18.32
C GLU A 37 -0.70 -28.34 -17.17
N PHE A 38 -1.81 -27.65 -17.38
CA PHE A 38 -2.45 -26.85 -16.34
C PHE A 38 -2.91 -27.70 -15.15
N LEU A 39 -3.57 -28.85 -15.39
CA LEU A 39 -3.94 -29.78 -14.33
C LEU A 39 -2.70 -30.32 -13.59
N LEU A 40 -1.62 -30.66 -14.30
CA LEU A 40 -0.37 -31.10 -13.68
C LEU A 40 0.24 -30.02 -12.78
N ALA A 41 0.23 -28.76 -13.23
CA ALA A 41 0.68 -27.62 -12.44
C ALA A 41 -0.20 -27.34 -11.20
N GLN A 42 -1.44 -27.85 -11.15
CA GLN A 42 -2.28 -27.83 -9.96
C GLN A 42 -1.90 -28.91 -8.94
N ARG A 43 -1.32 -30.04 -9.39
CA ARG A 43 -0.85 -31.13 -8.52
C ARG A 43 0.50 -30.82 -7.86
N GLU A 44 1.28 -29.90 -8.42
CA GLU A 44 2.55 -29.48 -7.84
C GLU A 44 2.36 -28.83 -6.45
N LYS A 45 3.25 -29.15 -5.50
CA LYS A 45 3.27 -28.50 -4.19
C LYS A 45 3.43 -26.99 -4.37
N GLY A 46 2.49 -26.22 -3.81
CA GLY A 46 2.41 -24.77 -4.01
C GLY A 46 1.36 -24.32 -5.03
N ARG A 47 0.71 -25.26 -5.76
CA ARG A 47 -0.44 -25.01 -6.64
C ARG A 47 -0.21 -23.87 -7.64
N ARG A 48 0.89 -23.94 -8.40
CA ARG A 48 1.25 -22.94 -9.41
C ARG A 48 0.20 -22.80 -10.52
N GLY A 49 -0.63 -23.83 -10.74
CA GLY A 49 -1.81 -23.81 -11.61
C GLY A 49 -3.11 -23.33 -10.94
N SER A 50 -3.06 -22.66 -9.79
CA SER A 50 -4.27 -22.17 -9.13
C SER A 50 -4.92 -21.05 -9.96
N MET A 51 -6.15 -21.29 -10.45
CA MET A 51 -7.05 -20.23 -10.93
C MET A 51 -7.64 -19.46 -9.73
N LEU A 52 -6.81 -19.00 -8.81
CA LEU A 52 -7.27 -18.01 -7.84
C LEU A 52 -7.60 -16.75 -8.63
N GLY A 53 -8.87 -16.35 -8.62
CA GLY A 53 -9.29 -15.09 -9.20
C GLY A 53 -8.48 -13.96 -8.59
N VAL A 54 -7.89 -13.10 -9.42
CA VAL A 54 -7.30 -11.85 -8.93
C VAL A 54 -8.42 -11.08 -8.25
N ASP A 55 -8.26 -10.81 -6.95
CA ASP A 55 -9.18 -9.94 -6.24
C ASP A 55 -9.04 -8.51 -6.79
N LYS A 56 -9.86 -8.21 -7.81
CA LYS A 56 -9.90 -6.91 -8.47
C LYS A 56 -10.23 -5.77 -7.51
N HIS A 57 -10.89 -6.06 -6.39
CA HIS A 57 -11.16 -5.06 -5.37
C HIS A 57 -9.86 -4.69 -4.65
N LEU A 58 -9.12 -5.70 -4.17
CA LEU A 58 -7.82 -5.50 -3.55
C LEU A 58 -6.83 -4.82 -4.49
N GLU A 59 -6.77 -5.25 -5.76
CA GLU A 59 -5.91 -4.65 -6.78
C GLU A 59 -6.21 -3.16 -6.99
N LYS A 60 -7.50 -2.78 -7.08
CA LYS A 60 -7.91 -1.37 -7.20
C LYS A 60 -7.51 -0.57 -5.96
N MET A 61 -7.70 -1.14 -4.76
CA MET A 61 -7.34 -0.46 -3.51
C MET A 61 -5.84 -0.18 -3.44
N GLN A 62 -5.00 -1.16 -3.80
CA GLN A 62 -3.55 -1.03 -3.84
C GLN A 62 -3.12 0.04 -4.84
N LYS A 63 -3.61 -0.02 -6.09
CA LYS A 63 -3.31 1.00 -7.12
C LYS A 63 -3.67 2.42 -6.66
N MET A 64 -4.81 2.60 -5.99
CA MET A 64 -5.18 3.90 -5.44
C MET A 64 -4.28 4.35 -4.28
N ALA A 65 -3.86 3.42 -3.41
CA ALA A 65 -2.93 3.71 -2.32
C ALA A 65 -1.57 4.14 -2.86
N ASP A 66 -1.04 3.42 -3.86
CA ASP A 66 0.22 3.74 -4.51
C ASP A 66 0.16 5.08 -5.25
N PHE A 67 -0.94 5.35 -5.96
CA PHE A 67 -1.16 6.65 -6.60
C PHE A 67 -1.10 7.80 -5.59
N ARG A 68 -1.79 7.66 -4.44
CA ARG A 68 -1.77 8.68 -3.37
C ARG A 68 -0.37 8.85 -2.77
N LYS A 69 0.33 7.75 -2.51
CA LYS A 69 1.70 7.78 -1.97
C LYS A 69 2.65 8.49 -2.92
N ASN A 70 2.59 8.15 -4.21
CA ASN A 70 3.41 8.77 -5.25
C ASN A 70 3.09 10.26 -5.45
N ALA A 71 1.82 10.66 -5.40
CA ALA A 71 1.44 12.07 -5.45
C ALA A 71 1.99 12.87 -4.27
N SER A 72 1.93 12.31 -3.05
CA SER A 72 2.50 12.93 -1.86
C SER A 72 4.02 13.08 -1.94
N LEU A 73 4.72 12.04 -2.38
CA LEU A 73 6.18 12.06 -2.58
C LEU A 73 6.59 13.11 -3.61
N LYS A 74 5.91 13.17 -4.77
CA LYS A 74 6.17 14.19 -5.79
C LYS A 74 5.98 15.60 -5.24
N ARG A 75 4.92 15.85 -4.48
CA ARG A 75 4.68 17.16 -3.84
C ARG A 75 5.80 17.52 -2.86
N SER A 76 6.21 16.59 -2.01
CA SER A 76 7.31 16.82 -1.05
C SER A 76 8.63 17.14 -1.75
N GLN A 77 8.97 16.40 -2.82
CA GLN A 77 10.17 16.65 -3.62
C GLN A 77 10.14 18.02 -4.29
N GLN A 78 8.99 18.43 -4.85
CA GLN A 78 8.83 19.76 -5.45
C GLN A 78 8.99 20.88 -4.43
N MET A 79 8.42 20.73 -3.23
CA MET A 79 8.58 21.71 -2.15
C MET A 79 10.03 21.81 -1.71
N LYS A 80 10.72 20.68 -1.56
CA LYS A 80 12.14 20.65 -1.18
C LYS A 80 13.01 21.40 -2.18
N LYS A 81 12.84 21.12 -3.48
CA LYS A 81 13.55 21.83 -4.55
C LYS A 81 13.29 23.34 -4.53
N LYS A 82 12.03 23.75 -4.35
CA LYS A 82 11.68 25.17 -4.25
C LYS A 82 12.32 25.86 -3.04
N CYS A 83 12.40 25.19 -1.89
CA CYS A 83 13.09 25.73 -0.72
C CYS A 83 14.60 25.86 -0.96
N GLU A 84 15.23 24.87 -1.59
CA GLU A 84 16.66 24.90 -1.96
C GLU A 84 16.96 26.05 -2.94
N GLU A 85 16.09 26.30 -3.93
CA GLU A 85 16.21 27.42 -4.87
C GLU A 85 16.07 28.77 -4.16
N VAL A 86 15.07 28.93 -3.28
CA VAL A 86 14.88 30.16 -2.50
C VAL A 86 16.09 30.43 -1.60
N GLU A 87 16.58 29.41 -0.90
CA GLU A 87 17.76 29.52 -0.02
C GLU A 87 19.01 29.97 -0.80
N ALA A 88 19.24 29.41 -2.00
CA ALA A 88 20.33 29.84 -2.86
C ALA A 88 20.19 31.29 -3.32
N THR A 89 18.98 31.75 -3.65
CA THR A 89 18.76 33.17 -4.03
C THR A 89 18.95 34.12 -2.85
N VAL A 90 18.54 33.73 -1.64
CA VAL A 90 18.72 34.54 -0.42
C VAL A 90 20.21 34.72 -0.08
N GLN A 91 21.03 33.67 -0.23
CA GLN A 91 22.48 33.77 -0.02
C GLN A 91 23.15 34.75 -0.99
N LEU A 92 22.68 34.81 -2.25
CA LEU A 92 23.21 35.72 -3.26
C LEU A 92 22.84 37.19 -2.99
N VAL A 93 21.61 37.45 -2.55
CA VAL A 93 21.15 38.82 -2.22
C VAL A 93 21.84 39.34 -0.94
N SER A 94 22.13 38.46 0.02
CA SER A 94 22.85 38.81 1.25
C SER A 94 24.31 39.22 1.02
N SER A 95 24.89 38.91 -0.13
CA SER A 95 26.29 39.24 -0.44
C SER A 95 26.45 40.63 -1.08
N ASN A 96 25.36 41.38 -1.24
CA ASN A 96 25.34 42.63 -2.02
C ASN A 96 25.06 43.90 -1.21
N GLU A 97 24.95 43.84 0.12
CA GLU A 97 24.85 45.05 0.96
C GLU A 97 26.05 45.16 1.90
N SER A 98 27.06 45.89 1.45
CA SER A 98 28.07 46.49 2.31
C SER A 98 27.49 47.76 2.91
N ASN A 99 27.12 47.76 4.19
CA ASN A 99 27.16 48.98 4.99
C ASN A 99 27.30 48.68 6.49
N GLU A 100 28.24 49.39 7.12
CA GLU A 100 28.64 49.30 8.53
C GLU A 100 27.55 49.84 9.47
N PHE A 101 27.18 49.10 10.54
CA PHE A 101 26.80 49.69 11.83
C PHE A 101 26.81 48.65 12.98
N GLU A 102 27.17 49.14 14.17
CA GLU A 102 27.59 48.48 15.42
C GLU A 102 26.48 47.79 16.25
N GLN A 103 26.94 47.00 17.24
CA GLN A 103 26.21 46.23 18.30
C GLN A 103 25.14 47.06 19.04
N GLU A 104 24.06 46.53 19.65
CA GLU A 104 23.90 45.57 20.76
C GLU A 104 22.36 45.36 20.92
N GLU A 105 21.78 44.22 21.34
CA GLU A 105 21.45 43.93 22.75
C GLU A 105 20.70 42.58 22.81
N LYS A 106 20.93 41.85 23.90
CA LYS A 106 20.42 40.50 24.18
C LYS A 106 18.92 40.50 24.49
N ALA A 107 18.14 39.63 23.83
CA ALA A 107 16.84 39.21 24.34
C ALA A 107 16.73 37.67 24.37
N SER A 108 16.80 37.12 25.58
CA SER A 108 16.53 35.71 25.87
C SER A 108 15.03 35.43 25.68
N PHE A 109 14.65 34.76 24.59
CA PHE A 109 13.27 34.32 24.37
C PHE A 109 13.07 32.91 24.96
N THR A 110 12.53 32.82 26.17
CA THR A 110 12.08 31.54 26.74
C THR A 110 10.75 31.14 26.11
N VAL A 111 10.74 30.09 25.29
CA VAL A 111 9.53 29.50 24.73
C VAL A 111 8.78 28.74 25.85
N LYS A 112 7.59 29.21 26.22
CA LYS A 112 6.63 28.37 26.97
C LYS A 112 5.85 27.54 25.97
N GLU A 113 5.94 26.22 26.07
CA GLU A 113 5.06 25.32 25.32
C GLU A 113 3.61 25.56 25.75
N VAL A 114 2.73 25.81 24.77
CA VAL A 114 1.29 25.89 25.00
C VAL A 114 0.64 24.79 24.17
N ASP A 115 0.02 23.83 24.86
CA ASP A 115 -0.66 22.70 24.24
C ASP A 115 -1.86 23.14 23.40
N MET A 116 -1.84 22.79 22.11
CA MET A 116 -2.89 23.12 21.17
C MET A 116 -4.05 22.10 21.26
N GLN A 117 -5.19 22.53 21.80
CA GLN A 117 -6.38 21.69 21.89
C GLN A 117 -6.96 21.36 20.51
N LYS A 118 -7.23 20.07 20.27
CA LYS A 118 -7.77 19.56 19.00
C LYS A 118 -9.24 19.96 18.85
N GLY A 119 -9.51 20.88 17.93
CA GLY A 119 -10.86 21.32 17.58
C GLY A 119 -11.71 20.21 16.93
N ASN A 120 -13.02 20.23 17.23
CA ASN A 120 -14.00 19.27 16.72
C ASN A 120 -14.31 19.50 15.23
N LYS A 121 -14.05 18.48 14.39
CA LYS A 121 -14.32 18.53 12.95
C LYS A 121 -15.81 18.36 12.68
N LYS A 122 -16.49 19.41 12.22
CA LYS A 122 -17.88 19.30 11.71
C LYS A 122 -17.91 18.54 10.39
N ARG A 123 -18.87 17.62 10.23
CA ARG A 123 -19.11 16.87 8.99
C ARG A 123 -19.80 17.77 7.97
N MET A 124 -19.16 18.03 6.84
CA MET A 124 -19.83 18.63 5.67
C MET A 124 -20.74 17.59 5.03
N LYS A 125 -21.99 17.95 4.75
CA LYS A 125 -22.89 17.16 3.91
C LYS A 125 -22.74 17.65 2.47
N VAL A 126 -22.35 16.75 1.57
CA VAL A 126 -22.25 17.03 0.13
C VAL A 126 -23.64 16.82 -0.48
N LEU A 127 -24.17 17.84 -1.13
CA LEU A 127 -25.44 17.77 -1.87
C LEU A 127 -25.17 17.15 -3.25
N THR A 128 -25.64 15.93 -3.48
CA THR A 128 -25.57 15.27 -4.80
C THR A 128 -26.77 15.69 -5.65
N PRO A 129 -26.58 16.03 -6.95
CA PRO A 129 -27.63 16.63 -7.78
C PRO A 129 -28.66 15.64 -8.35
N TYR A 130 -28.62 14.36 -7.97
CA TYR A 130 -29.55 13.35 -8.45
C TYR A 130 -30.25 12.68 -7.27
N GLY A 131 -31.43 13.20 -6.95
CA GLY A 131 -32.42 12.53 -6.11
C GLY A 131 -33.17 11.50 -6.93
N LYS A 132 -33.29 10.30 -6.37
CA LYS A 132 -34.25 9.26 -6.79
C LYS A 132 -35.66 9.86 -6.98
N VAL A 133 -36.27 9.60 -8.12
CA VAL A 133 -37.58 8.94 -8.23
C VAL A 133 -37.49 7.94 -9.36
#